data_AF-A0A154R6B7-F1
#
_entry.id   AF-A0A154R6B7-F1
#
_cell.length_a   1.000
_cell.length_b   1.000
_cell.length_c   1.000
_cell.angle_alpha   90.00
_cell.angle_beta   90.00
_cell.angle_gamma   90.00
#
_symmetry.space_group_name_H-M   'P 1'
#
loop_
_entity.id
_entity.type
_entity.pdbx_description
1 polymer ?
#
loop_
_entity_poly.entity_id
_entity_poly.type
_entity_poly.pdbx_seq_one_letter_code
_entity_poly.pdbx_strand_id
1 'polypeptide(L)'
;MNRPLQHELNDALAAVLGDMRQTVDRLVHVLEAERGALDGGDSAALDQAGAHKQAILLQLEQLDAERRQLARELPAANSALEPAWAGIVQSLRLCQQLNQRNGKAVNQRLNLVRQALAVLTGHAGEGGLYGRTGELHASLRSHALASA
;
A
#
# COMPACT_ATOMS: atom_id res chain seq x y z
N MET A 1 22.67 9.90 -38.65
CA MET A 1 21.73 9.16 -37.77
C MET A 1 20.82 8.31 -38.64
N ASN A 2 20.86 6.99 -38.50
CA ASN A 2 20.05 6.07 -39.30
C ASN A 2 18.57 6.17 -38.88
N ARG A 3 17.72 6.68 -39.76
CA ARG A 3 16.25 6.67 -39.62
C ARG A 3 15.64 5.32 -39.20
N PRO A 4 16.11 4.14 -39.67
CA PRO A 4 15.52 2.86 -39.23
C PRO A 4 15.72 2.60 -37.73
N LEU A 5 16.90 2.86 -37.19
CA LEU A 5 17.19 2.69 -35.76
C LEU A 5 16.33 3.62 -34.89
N GLN A 6 16.08 4.86 -35.34
CA GLN A 6 15.22 5.79 -34.59
C GLN A 6 13.76 5.35 -34.56
N HIS A 7 13.28 4.66 -35.61
CA HIS A 7 11.93 4.13 -35.66
C HIS A 7 11.78 2.93 -34.72
N GLU A 8 12.73 1.98 -34.78
CA GLU A 8 12.75 0.80 -33.91
C GLU A 8 12.78 1.16 -32.42
N LEU A 9 13.61 2.12 -32.01
CA LEU A 9 13.64 2.55 -30.61
C LEU A 9 12.37 3.33 -30.20
N ASN A 10 11.75 4.07 -31.11
CA ASN A 10 10.48 4.76 -30.82
C ASN A 10 9.35 3.75 -30.62
N ASP A 11 9.31 2.70 -31.44
CA ASP A 11 8.36 1.60 -31.30
C ASP A 11 8.61 0.81 -30.00
N ALA A 12 9.88 0.61 -29.62
CA ALA A 12 10.23 0.01 -28.34
C ALA A 12 9.76 0.86 -27.14
N LEU A 13 9.94 2.19 -27.19
CA LEU A 13 9.47 3.09 -26.12
C LEU A 13 7.94 3.08 -26.02
N ALA A 14 7.25 3.06 -27.16
CA ALA A 14 5.79 2.94 -27.20
C ALA A 14 5.30 1.59 -26.64
N ALA A 15 5.99 0.49 -26.94
CA ALA A 15 5.68 -0.83 -26.39
C ALA A 15 5.83 -0.87 -24.86
N VAL A 16 6.95 -0.36 -24.33
CA VAL A 16 7.20 -0.27 -22.87
C VAL A 16 6.11 0.54 -22.16
N LEU A 17 5.64 1.65 -22.75
CA LEU A 17 4.53 2.43 -22.19
C LEU A 17 3.18 1.68 -22.25
N GLY A 18 2.95 0.91 -23.30
CA GLY A 18 1.79 0.01 -23.41
C GLY A 18 1.79 -1.04 -22.31
N ASP A 19 2.93 -1.69 -22.08
CA ASP A 19 3.12 -2.72 -21.07
C ASP A 19 2.98 -2.15 -19.65
N MET A 20 3.49 -0.93 -19.41
CA MET A 20 3.26 -0.23 -18.14
C MET A 20 1.77 0.03 -17.91
N ARG A 21 1.04 0.50 -18.93
CA ARG A 21 -0.41 0.74 -18.79
C ARG A 21 -1.16 -0.54 -18.44
N GLN A 22 -0.87 -1.64 -19.14
CA GLN A 22 -1.48 -2.94 -18.86
C GLN A 22 -1.15 -3.44 -17.45
N THR A 23 0.08 -3.22 -17.01
CA THR A 23 0.54 -3.58 -15.66
C THR A 23 -0.18 -2.77 -14.58
N VAL A 24 -0.43 -1.48 -14.82
CA VAL A 24 -1.23 -0.64 -13.92
C VAL A 24 -2.70 -1.07 -13.89
N ASP A 25 -3.30 -1.42 -15.02
CA ASP A 25 -4.68 -1.92 -15.04
C ASP A 25 -4.80 -3.25 -14.25
N ARG A 26 -3.81 -4.14 -14.38
CA ARG A 26 -3.73 -5.35 -13.55
C ARG A 26 -3.60 -5.02 -12.06
N LEU A 27 -2.84 -3.99 -11.70
CA LEU A 27 -2.71 -3.54 -10.32
C LEU A 27 -4.07 -3.10 -9.74
N VAL A 28 -4.88 -2.37 -10.51
CA VAL A 28 -6.22 -1.94 -10.10
C VAL A 28 -7.08 -3.15 -9.75
N HIS A 29 -7.13 -4.16 -10.61
CA HIS A 29 -7.90 -5.37 -10.36
C HIS A 29 -7.43 -6.14 -9.12
N VAL A 30 -6.11 -6.21 -8.87
CA VAL A 30 -5.57 -6.84 -7.65
C VAL A 30 -5.96 -6.06 -6.39
N LEU A 31 -5.98 -4.72 -6.44
CA LEU A 31 -6.41 -3.88 -5.32
C LEU A 31 -7.92 -3.99 -5.04
N GLU A 32 -8.73 -4.20 -6.08
CA GLU A 32 -10.16 -4.48 -5.93
C GLU A 32 -10.41 -5.87 -5.32
N ALA A 33 -9.67 -6.89 -5.78
CA ALA A 33 -9.73 -8.23 -5.20
C ALA A 33 -9.26 -8.24 -3.74
N GLU A 34 -8.19 -7.50 -3.40
CA GLU A 34 -7.73 -7.28 -2.03
C GLU A 34 -8.85 -6.67 -1.17
N ARG A 35 -9.59 -5.70 -1.70
CA ARG A 35 -10.71 -5.08 -0.98
C ARG A 35 -11.87 -6.05 -0.75
N GLY A 36 -12.21 -6.88 -1.73
CA GLY A 36 -13.20 -7.96 -1.56
C GLY A 36 -12.77 -8.99 -0.50
N ALA A 37 -11.50 -9.39 -0.51
CA ALA A 37 -10.92 -10.29 0.50
C ALA A 37 -10.94 -9.66 1.90
N LEU A 38 -10.66 -8.35 2.01
CA LEU A 38 -10.79 -7.60 3.25
C LEU A 38 -12.22 -7.60 3.77
N ASP A 39 -13.21 -7.31 2.92
CA ASP A 39 -14.61 -7.32 3.36
C ASP A 39 -15.05 -8.72 3.81
N GLY A 40 -14.63 -9.77 3.08
CA GLY A 40 -14.89 -11.18 3.42
C GLY A 40 -14.10 -11.74 4.61
N GLY A 41 -13.04 -11.07 5.05
CA GLY A 41 -12.19 -11.56 6.14
C GLY A 41 -11.30 -12.76 5.78
N ASP A 42 -11.04 -12.96 4.49
CA ASP A 42 -10.22 -14.07 4.00
C ASP A 42 -8.71 -13.69 4.05
N SER A 43 -8.02 -14.22 5.05
CA SER A 43 -6.57 -13.99 5.23
C SER A 43 -5.73 -14.60 4.11
N ALA A 44 -6.14 -15.74 3.55
CA ALA A 44 -5.37 -16.41 2.51
C ALA A 44 -5.47 -15.66 1.18
N ALA A 45 -6.65 -15.15 0.85
CA ALA A 45 -6.85 -14.28 -0.30
C ALA A 45 -6.10 -12.94 -0.15
N LEU A 46 -5.98 -12.41 1.08
CA LEU A 46 -5.20 -11.21 1.36
C LEU A 46 -3.70 -11.41 1.12
N ASP A 47 -3.15 -12.53 1.58
CA ASP A 47 -1.74 -12.86 1.39
C ASP A 47 -1.40 -13.05 -0.10
N GLN A 48 -2.27 -13.70 -0.86
CA GLN A 48 -2.13 -13.85 -2.32
C GLN A 48 -2.20 -12.51 -3.05
N ALA A 49 -3.14 -11.63 -2.67
CA ALA A 49 -3.24 -10.29 -3.23
C ALA A 49 -1.99 -9.45 -2.91
N GLY A 50 -1.44 -9.59 -1.70
CA GLY A 50 -0.17 -8.97 -1.29
C GLY A 50 1.01 -9.42 -2.14
N ALA A 51 1.15 -10.73 -2.38
CA ALA A 51 2.20 -11.31 -3.21
C ALA A 51 2.09 -10.85 -4.67
N HIS A 52 0.89 -10.87 -5.26
CA HIS A 52 0.66 -10.36 -6.62
C HIS A 52 0.99 -8.88 -6.76
N LYS A 53 0.64 -8.07 -5.77
CA LYS A 53 0.99 -6.64 -5.76
C LYS A 53 2.49 -6.42 -5.70
N GLN A 54 3.25 -7.18 -4.90
CA GLN A 54 4.71 -7.10 -4.90
C GLN A 54 5.31 -7.45 -6.27
N ALA A 55 4.82 -8.51 -6.91
CA ALA A 55 5.28 -8.90 -8.25
C ALA A 55 5.00 -7.82 -9.29
N ILE A 56 3.81 -7.21 -9.25
CA ILE A 56 3.43 -6.12 -10.15
C ILE A 56 4.29 -4.87 -9.92
N LEU A 57 4.59 -4.53 -8.66
CA LEU A 57 5.47 -3.40 -8.33
C LEU A 57 6.90 -3.60 -8.85
N LEU A 58 7.44 -4.81 -8.72
CA LEU A 58 8.77 -5.16 -9.25
C LEU A 58 8.81 -5.04 -10.78
N GLN A 59 7.77 -5.52 -11.48
CA GLN A 59 7.65 -5.38 -12.94
C GLN A 59 7.57 -3.90 -13.35
N LEU A 60 6.80 -3.10 -12.61
CA LEU A 60 6.66 -1.67 -12.89
C LEU A 60 7.97 -0.89 -12.69
N GLU A 61 8.78 -1.29 -11.70
CA GLU A 61 10.12 -0.72 -11.47
C GLU A 61 11.08 -1.06 -12.61
N GLN A 62 11.06 -2.30 -13.10
CA GLN A 62 11.88 -2.71 -14.25
C GLN A 62 11.50 -1.92 -15.51
N LEU A 63 10.20 -1.79 -15.79
CA LEU A 63 9.71 -1.02 -16.94
C LEU A 63 10.05 0.48 -16.83
N ASP A 64 9.98 1.08 -15.63
CA ASP A 64 10.40 2.48 -15.44
C ASP A 64 11.91 2.65 -15.64
N ALA A 65 12.73 1.68 -15.22
CA ALA A 65 14.17 1.69 -15.48
C ALA A 65 14.49 1.64 -16.99
N GLU A 66 13.84 0.74 -17.74
CA GLU A 66 13.97 0.63 -19.19
C GLU A 66 13.51 1.92 -19.89
N ARG A 67 12.36 2.48 -19.51
CA ARG A 67 11.89 3.76 -20.06
C ARG A 67 12.88 4.90 -19.79
N ARG A 68 13.48 4.98 -18.60
CA ARG A 68 14.48 6.01 -18.29
C ARG A 68 15.74 5.85 -19.13
N GLN A 69 16.16 4.62 -19.43
CA GLN A 69 17.28 4.36 -20.32
C GLN A 69 16.95 4.81 -21.75
N LEU A 70 15.81 4.37 -22.30
CA LEU A 70 15.35 4.74 -23.65
C LEU A 70 15.11 6.26 -23.79
N ALA A 71 14.58 6.91 -22.75
CA ALA A 71 14.35 8.35 -22.73
C ALA A 71 15.65 9.18 -22.76
N ARG A 72 16.75 8.66 -22.19
CA ARG A 72 18.07 9.32 -22.28
C ARG A 72 18.64 9.23 -23.70
N GLU A 73 18.39 8.12 -24.38
CA GLU A 73 18.86 7.90 -25.74
C GLU A 73 18.03 8.68 -26.78
N LEU A 74 16.73 8.91 -26.51
CA LEU A 74 15.79 9.58 -27.43
C LEU A 74 14.93 10.66 -26.75
N PRO A 75 15.51 11.84 -26.43
CA PRO A 75 14.77 12.91 -25.79
C PRO A 75 13.61 13.46 -26.64
N ALA A 76 13.74 13.47 -27.97
CA ALA A 76 12.68 13.95 -28.87
C ALA A 76 11.44 13.03 -28.90
N ALA A 77 11.64 11.71 -28.88
CA ALA A 77 10.54 10.73 -28.80
C ALA A 77 9.88 10.75 -27.42
N ASN A 78 10.69 10.91 -26.37
CA ASN A 78 10.20 11.03 -25.00
C ASN A 78 9.24 12.22 -24.82
N SER A 79 9.53 13.37 -25.43
CA SER A 79 8.62 14.53 -25.40
C SER A 79 7.29 14.29 -26.10
N ALA A 80 7.25 13.43 -27.13
CA ALA A 80 6.01 13.09 -27.83
C ALA A 80 5.12 12.14 -26.99
N LEU A 81 5.73 11.33 -26.13
CA LEU A 81 5.07 10.31 -25.31
C LEU A 81 4.83 10.74 -23.86
N GLU A 82 5.30 11.92 -23.45
CA GLU A 82 4.97 12.59 -22.19
C GLU A 82 3.48 12.59 -21.81
N PRO A 83 2.52 12.93 -22.70
CA PRO A 83 1.10 12.91 -22.33
C PRO A 83 0.59 11.50 -21.98
N ALA A 84 1.08 10.46 -22.66
CA ALA A 84 0.73 9.08 -22.33
C ALA A 84 1.32 8.67 -20.96
N TRP A 85 2.56 9.07 -20.70
CA TRP A 85 3.21 8.88 -19.41
C TRP A 85 2.46 9.59 -18.26
N ALA A 86 2.02 10.84 -18.48
CA ALA A 86 1.24 11.59 -17.50
C ALA A 86 -0.05 10.86 -17.11
N GLY A 87 -0.73 10.19 -18.06
CA GLY A 87 -1.89 9.35 -17.79
C GLY A 87 -1.56 8.15 -16.89
N ILE A 88 -0.46 7.45 -17.16
CA ILE A 88 0.00 6.31 -16.35
C ILE A 88 0.31 6.76 -14.92
N VAL A 89 0.99 7.90 -14.75
CA VAL A 89 1.29 8.48 -13.43
C VAL A 89 0.02 8.83 -12.66
N GLN A 90 -1.01 9.35 -13.34
CA GLN A 90 -2.29 9.61 -12.69
C GLN A 90 -2.96 8.31 -12.21
N SER A 91 -3.00 7.28 -13.04
CA SER A 91 -3.53 5.97 -12.65
C SER A 91 -2.75 5.34 -11.49
N LEU A 92 -1.42 5.48 -11.47
CA LEU A 92 -0.59 5.05 -10.35
C LEU A 92 -0.90 5.80 -9.05
N ARG A 93 -1.16 7.12 -9.11
CA ARG A 93 -1.60 7.89 -7.93
C ARG A 93 -2.95 7.40 -7.40
N LEU A 94 -3.89 7.08 -8.30
CA LEU A 94 -5.18 6.50 -7.90
C LEU A 94 -4.98 5.14 -7.23
N CYS A 95 -4.13 4.27 -7.80
CA CYS A 95 -3.77 2.99 -7.18
C CYS A 95 -3.15 3.17 -5.78
N GLN A 96 -2.27 4.17 -5.62
CA GLN A 96 -1.66 4.50 -4.33
C GLN A 96 -2.72 4.91 -3.31
N GLN A 97 -3.70 5.73 -3.69
CA GLN A 97 -4.80 6.15 -2.82
C GLN A 97 -5.70 4.96 -2.42
N LEU A 98 -6.00 4.05 -3.34
CA LEU A 98 -6.75 2.82 -3.06
C LEU A 98 -5.99 1.94 -2.07
N ASN A 99 -4.70 1.74 -2.28
CA ASN A 99 -3.84 0.99 -1.36
C ASN A 99 -3.80 1.63 0.04
N GLN A 100 -3.66 2.95 0.15
CA GLN A 100 -3.69 3.65 1.45
C GLN A 100 -5.03 3.47 2.17
N ARG A 101 -6.15 3.44 1.43
CA ARG A 101 -7.48 3.16 2.00
C ARG A 101 -7.57 1.73 2.52
N ASN A 102 -7.09 0.74 1.76
CA ASN A 102 -7.05 -0.65 2.18
C ASN A 102 -6.18 -0.82 3.44
N GLY A 103 -5.01 -0.18 3.50
CA GLY A 103 -4.14 -0.20 4.69
C GLY A 103 -4.79 0.40 5.95
N LYS A 104 -5.62 1.45 5.82
CA LYS A 104 -6.39 2.00 6.93
C LYS A 104 -7.43 1.00 7.46
N ALA A 105 -8.15 0.32 6.57
CA ALA A 105 -9.16 -0.68 6.94
C ALA A 105 -8.52 -1.90 7.64
N VAL A 106 -7.37 -2.37 7.14
CA VAL A 106 -6.58 -3.43 7.78
C VAL A 106 -6.16 -3.03 9.19
N ASN A 107 -5.58 -1.84 9.37
CA ASN A 107 -5.15 -1.36 10.68
C ASN A 107 -6.32 -1.21 11.67
N GLN A 108 -7.49 -0.75 11.20
CA GLN A 108 -8.69 -0.69 12.02
C GLN A 108 -9.14 -2.07 12.50
N ARG A 109 -9.20 -3.07 11.60
CA ARG A 109 -9.52 -4.45 11.96
C ARG A 109 -8.52 -5.06 12.93
N LEU A 110 -7.21 -4.85 12.71
CA LEU A 110 -6.17 -5.29 13.63
C LEU A 110 -6.32 -4.68 15.02
N ASN A 111 -6.67 -3.39 15.10
CA ASN A 111 -6.93 -2.73 16.38
C ASN A 111 -8.17 -3.32 17.08
N LEU A 112 -9.26 -3.57 16.35
CA LEU A 112 -10.45 -4.22 16.91
C LEU A 112 -10.16 -5.65 17.39
N VAL A 113 -9.40 -6.44 16.63
CA VAL A 113 -8.99 -7.79 17.02
C VAL A 113 -8.08 -7.74 18.25
N ARG A 114 -7.12 -6.81 18.32
CA ARG A 114 -6.27 -6.61 19.50
C ARG A 114 -7.08 -6.18 20.72
N GLN A 115 -8.07 -5.30 20.55
CA GLN A 115 -8.98 -4.90 21.63
C GLN A 115 -9.85 -6.07 22.10
N ALA A 116 -10.43 -6.84 21.17
CA ALA A 116 -11.22 -8.03 21.50
C ALA A 116 -10.36 -9.09 22.20
N LEU A 117 -9.12 -9.32 21.73
CA LEU A 117 -8.15 -10.17 22.41
C LEU A 117 -7.79 -9.61 23.79
N ALA A 118 -7.56 -8.30 23.94
CA ALA A 118 -7.27 -7.68 25.24
C ALA A 118 -8.44 -7.82 26.22
N VAL A 119 -9.69 -7.70 25.76
CA VAL A 119 -10.89 -7.94 26.57
C VAL A 119 -10.99 -9.42 26.96
N LEU A 120 -10.81 -10.34 26.01
CA LEU A 120 -10.89 -11.80 26.25
C LEU A 120 -9.74 -12.33 27.12
N THR A 121 -8.55 -11.73 27.02
CA THR A 121 -7.37 -12.07 27.83
C THR A 121 -7.27 -11.28 29.13
N GLY A 122 -8.25 -10.39 29.41
CA GLY A 122 -8.31 -9.60 30.64
C GLY A 122 -7.25 -8.51 30.76
N HIS A 123 -6.59 -8.14 29.66
CA HIS A 123 -5.48 -7.17 29.62
C HIS A 123 -5.94 -5.74 29.25
N ALA A 124 -7.16 -5.36 29.64
CA ALA A 124 -7.67 -4.00 29.48
C ALA A 124 -7.26 -3.13 30.67
N GLY A 125 -5.97 -2.77 30.74
CA GLY A 125 -5.46 -1.77 31.68
C GLY A 125 -5.47 -2.21 33.15
N GLU A 126 -4.43 -1.83 33.87
CA GLU A 126 -4.39 -1.96 35.33
C GLU A 126 -5.63 -1.31 35.96
N GLY A 127 -6.41 -2.06 36.74
CA GLY A 127 -7.45 -1.46 37.57
C GLY A 127 -8.59 -2.38 37.99
N GLY A 128 -8.34 -3.24 38.98
CA GLY A 128 -9.40 -3.82 39.82
C GLY A 128 -9.54 -5.33 39.74
N LEU A 129 -8.57 -6.07 40.29
CA LEU A 129 -8.89 -7.40 40.81
C LEU A 129 -9.90 -7.23 41.94
N TYR A 130 -11.13 -7.69 41.74
CA TYR A 130 -11.98 -8.09 42.85
C TYR A 130 -11.33 -9.31 43.52
N GLY A 131 -10.54 -9.07 44.56
CA GLY A 131 -10.23 -10.11 45.52
C GLY A 131 -11.53 -10.61 46.15
N ARG A 132 -11.59 -11.91 46.45
CA ARG A 132 -12.76 -12.56 47.09
C ARG A 132 -13.14 -11.95 48.45
N THR A 133 -12.33 -11.03 48.98
CA THR A 133 -12.50 -10.31 50.25
C THR A 133 -12.88 -8.83 50.11
N GLY A 134 -13.05 -8.30 48.89
CA GLY A 134 -13.68 -6.97 48.70
C GLY A 134 -12.91 -5.77 49.24
N GLU A 135 -11.58 -5.79 49.28
CA GLU A 135 -10.80 -4.61 49.66
C GLU A 135 -10.20 -3.91 48.43
N LEU A 136 -10.60 -2.64 48.26
CA LEU A 136 -10.21 -1.77 47.16
C LEU A 136 -8.94 -1.00 47.53
N HIS A 137 -7.78 -1.44 47.08
CA HIS A 137 -6.57 -0.61 47.15
C HIS A 137 -6.55 0.37 45.98
N ALA A 138 -7.23 1.51 46.16
CA ALA A 138 -7.02 2.67 45.31
C ALA A 138 -5.62 3.25 45.61
N SER A 139 -4.69 3.12 44.67
CA SER A 139 -3.48 3.93 44.64
C SER A 139 -3.88 5.38 44.37
N LEU A 140 -4.21 6.10 45.44
CA LEU A 140 -4.37 7.54 45.42
C LEU A 140 -3.00 8.16 45.15
N ARG A 141 -2.75 8.52 43.90
CA ARG A 141 -1.75 9.55 43.59
C ARG A 141 -2.27 10.87 44.15
N SER A 142 -1.76 11.28 45.29
CA SER A 142 -1.90 12.64 45.80
C SER A 142 -0.52 13.24 46.01
N HIS A 143 -0.20 14.22 45.17
CA HIS A 143 0.86 15.19 45.40
C HIS A 143 0.61 15.98 46.69
N ALA A 144 1.67 16.30 47.43
CA ALA A 144 1.73 17.50 48.25
C ALA A 144 3.13 18.14 48.13
N LEU A 145 3.15 19.29 47.46
CA LEU A 145 4.20 20.30 47.54
C LEU A 145 4.03 21.04 48.89
N ALA A 146 5.07 21.11 49.74
CA ALA A 146 5.34 22.23 50.68
C ALA A 146 6.47 21.94 51.69
N SER A 147 7.49 22.80 51.68
CA SER A 147 8.29 23.40 52.78
C SER A 147 8.64 22.62 54.06
N ALA A 148 9.94 22.51 54.37
CA ALA A 148 10.64 23.23 55.47
C ALA A 148 12.16 23.07 55.33
#